data_AF-A0A2Z6MPC4-F1
#
_entry.id   AF-A0A2Z6MPC4-F1
#
_cell.length_a   1.000
_cell.length_b   1.000
_cell.length_c   1.000
_cell.angle_alpha   90.00
_cell.angle_beta   90.00
_cell.angle_gamma   90.00
#
_symmetry.space_group_name_H-M   'P 1'
#
loop_
_entity.id
_entity.type
_entity.pdbx_description
1 polymer ?
#
loop_
_entity_poly.entity_id
_entity_poly.type
_entity_poly.pdbx_seq_one_letter_code
_entity_poly.pdbx_strand_id
1 'polypeptide(L)'
;MVLEATMICIDNSEWMRNGDYSPSRFQAQSDAVSLICGAKTQSNPENTVGVLTMAGKGVRVLATPTSDLGKILACMHGLEIGGEMNLAAGIQVAQLALKHRQNKKQHQRIIVFSGSPVKHEKKMLEMIGKKLKKNSVALDIVNFGEDDEGKTEKLEALLAAVNNNDSSHMVHVPPGPNALSDVLI
;
A
#
# COMPACT_ATOMS: atom_id res chain seq x y z
N MET A 1 -9.06 9.92 18.65
CA MET A 1 -8.53 9.74 17.29
C MET A 1 -7.03 9.64 17.37
N VAL A 2 -6.41 8.69 16.67
CA VAL A 2 -5.00 8.29 16.84
C VAL A 2 -4.13 9.02 15.82
N LEU A 3 -2.97 9.52 16.26
CA LEU A 3 -1.95 10.13 15.41
C LEU A 3 -1.22 9.05 14.60
N GLU A 4 -1.25 9.14 13.28
CA GLU A 4 -0.70 8.13 12.38
C GLU A 4 0.12 8.75 11.24
N ALA A 5 1.19 8.05 10.88
CA ALA A 5 1.95 8.27 9.67
C ALA A 5 1.73 7.05 8.76
N THR A 6 1.08 7.28 7.62
CA THR A 6 0.69 6.23 6.69
C THR A 6 1.55 6.31 5.44
N MET A 7 2.22 5.22 5.07
CA MET A 7 2.83 5.08 3.75
C MET A 7 1.97 4.18 2.88
N ILE A 8 1.57 4.68 1.71
CA ILE A 8 0.79 3.95 0.73
C ILE A 8 1.72 3.46 -0.38
N CYS A 9 1.77 2.14 -0.55
CA CYS A 9 2.53 1.48 -1.59
C CYS A 9 1.60 1.13 -2.75
N ILE A 10 1.88 1.69 -3.91
CA ILE A 10 1.05 1.59 -5.11
C ILE A 10 1.71 0.60 -6.07
N ASP A 11 0.94 -0.39 -6.49
CA ASP A 11 1.26 -1.21 -7.65
C ASP A 11 1.06 -0.39 -8.94
N ASN A 12 2.11 -0.31 -9.76
CA ASN A 12 2.09 0.31 -11.09
C ASN A 12 2.63 -0.66 -12.15
N SER A 13 2.53 -1.96 -11.89
CA SER A 13 2.99 -3.03 -12.78
C SER A 13 2.10 -3.17 -14.02
N GLU A 14 2.54 -3.96 -15.00
CA GLU A 14 1.80 -4.16 -16.26
C GLU A 14 0.36 -4.68 -16.07
N TRP A 15 0.09 -5.43 -15.00
CA TRP A 15 -1.24 -5.91 -14.63
C TRP A 15 -2.23 -4.78 -14.29
N MET A 16 -1.73 -3.57 -13.98
CA MET A 16 -2.59 -2.41 -13.69
C MET A 16 -3.22 -1.80 -14.96
N ARG A 17 -2.81 -2.28 -16.15
CA ARG A 17 -3.45 -1.93 -17.42
C ARG A 17 -4.77 -2.68 -17.65
N ASN A 18 -5.07 -3.68 -16.81
CA ASN A 18 -6.29 -4.47 -16.95
C ASN A 18 -7.54 -3.61 -16.73
N GLY A 19 -8.58 -3.91 -17.49
CA GLY A 19 -9.88 -3.24 -17.46
C GLY A 19 -10.93 -3.97 -16.63
N ASP A 20 -10.52 -4.85 -15.71
CA ASP A 20 -11.42 -5.60 -14.83
C ASP A 20 -12.06 -4.73 -13.72
N TYR A 21 -11.52 -3.53 -13.52
CA TYR A 21 -12.13 -2.47 -12.71
C TYR A 21 -12.40 -1.25 -13.60
N SER A 22 -13.57 -0.64 -13.44
CA SER A 22 -13.92 0.58 -14.16
C SER A 22 -13.37 1.82 -13.43
N PRO A 23 -12.82 2.83 -14.14
CA PRO A 23 -12.57 2.89 -15.59
C PRO A 23 -11.27 2.18 -16.06
N SER A 24 -10.30 1.99 -15.16
CA SER A 24 -9.16 1.08 -15.32
C SER A 24 -8.68 0.65 -13.94
N ARG A 25 -7.98 -0.49 -13.83
CA ARG A 25 -7.45 -0.96 -12.53
C ARG A 25 -6.56 0.09 -11.86
N PHE A 26 -5.69 0.75 -12.63
CA PHE A 26 -4.84 1.83 -12.13
C PHE A 26 -5.63 3.07 -11.68
N GLN A 27 -6.67 3.47 -12.42
CA GLN A 27 -7.48 4.64 -12.04
C GLN A 27 -8.30 4.34 -10.78
N ALA A 28 -8.91 3.16 -10.70
CA ALA A 28 -9.65 2.73 -9.52
C ALA A 28 -8.76 2.69 -8.26
N GLN A 29 -7.51 2.24 -8.42
CA GLN A 29 -6.51 2.32 -7.36
C GLN A 29 -6.14 3.76 -6.99
N SER A 30 -6.01 4.66 -7.97
CA SER A 30 -5.71 6.08 -7.72
C SER A 30 -6.83 6.78 -6.95
N ASP A 31 -8.08 6.45 -7.28
CA ASP A 31 -9.26 6.98 -6.59
C ASP A 31 -9.33 6.44 -5.15
N ALA A 32 -9.08 5.15 -4.96
CA ALA A 32 -8.95 4.52 -3.64
C ALA A 32 -7.86 5.17 -2.76
N VAL A 33 -6.67 5.40 -3.32
CA VAL A 33 -5.58 6.09 -2.63
C VAL A 33 -6.01 7.49 -2.21
N SER A 34 -6.66 8.23 -3.11
CA SER A 34 -7.16 9.59 -2.85
C SER A 34 -8.17 9.61 -1.71
N LEU A 35 -9.09 8.64 -1.68
CA LEU A 35 -10.08 8.48 -0.62
C LEU A 35 -9.41 8.18 0.73
N ILE A 36 -8.46 7.24 0.77
CA ILE A 36 -7.72 6.91 2.00
C ILE A 36 -6.98 8.13 2.52
N CYS A 37 -6.31 8.89 1.64
CA CYS A 37 -5.60 10.10 2.04
C CYS A 37 -6.58 11.12 2.66
N GLY A 38 -7.72 11.35 2.01
CA GLY A 38 -8.77 12.24 2.52
C GLY A 38 -9.31 11.80 3.87
N ALA A 39 -9.65 10.52 4.02
CA ALA A 39 -10.18 9.95 5.26
C ALA A 39 -9.17 10.05 6.42
N LYS A 40 -7.88 9.78 6.16
CA LYS A 40 -6.82 9.89 7.18
C LYS A 40 -6.60 11.33 7.63
N THR A 41 -6.59 12.29 6.70
CA THR A 41 -6.45 13.72 7.02
C THR A 41 -7.68 14.26 7.75
N GLN A 42 -8.89 13.83 7.39
CA GLN A 42 -10.12 14.21 8.10
C GLN A 42 -10.17 13.62 9.52
N SER A 43 -9.68 12.39 9.71
CA SER A 43 -9.62 11.76 11.04
C SER A 43 -8.69 12.52 11.99
N ASN A 44 -7.56 13.03 11.51
CA ASN A 44 -6.72 13.92 12.30
C ASN A 44 -5.91 14.83 11.37
N PRO A 45 -5.97 16.17 11.53
CA PRO A 45 -5.21 17.10 10.69
C PRO A 45 -3.68 16.96 10.82
N GLU A 46 -3.20 16.35 11.90
CA GLU A 46 -1.77 16.03 12.09
C GLU A 46 -1.35 14.68 11.49
N ASN A 47 -2.27 13.94 10.86
CA ASN A 47 -1.91 12.73 10.13
C ASN A 47 -1.14 13.10 8.86
N THR A 48 -0.11 12.30 8.58
CA THR A 48 0.71 12.48 7.39
C THR A 48 0.61 11.24 6.52
N VAL A 49 0.45 11.46 5.21
CA VAL A 49 0.38 10.39 4.23
C VAL A 49 1.53 10.55 3.23
N GLY A 50 2.19 9.44 2.91
CA GLY A 50 3.20 9.38 1.86
C GLY A 50 2.86 8.31 0.85
N VAL A 51 3.40 8.43 -0.35
CA VAL A 51 3.10 7.54 -1.47
C VAL A 51 4.38 7.09 -2.15
N LEU A 52 4.44 5.80 -2.50
CA LEU A 52 5.53 5.21 -3.28
C LEU A 52 5.00 4.24 -4.34
N THR A 53 5.78 4.03 -5.39
CA THR A 53 5.53 3.03 -6.43
C THR A 53 6.37 1.78 -6.20
N MET A 54 5.81 0.60 -6.51
CA MET A 54 6.48 -0.68 -6.31
C MET A 54 6.98 -1.35 -7.59
N ALA A 55 6.61 -0.86 -8.78
CA ALA A 55 6.97 -1.44 -10.08
C ALA A 55 7.68 -0.43 -11.01
N GLY A 56 8.12 -0.91 -12.17
CA GLY A 56 8.82 -0.13 -13.19
C GLY A 56 10.35 -0.21 -13.07
N LYS A 57 11.04 0.94 -13.12
CA LYS A 57 12.51 1.03 -13.01
C LYS A 57 13.04 0.72 -11.59
N GLY A 58 12.15 0.40 -10.66
CA GLY A 58 12.45 0.15 -9.25
C GLY A 58 11.47 0.86 -8.33
N VAL A 59 11.59 0.58 -7.02
CA VAL A 59 10.76 1.20 -6.00
C VAL A 59 11.15 2.67 -5.84
N ARG A 60 10.18 3.58 -6.01
CA ARG A 60 10.42 5.03 -5.92
C ARG A 60 9.45 5.68 -4.95
N VAL A 61 9.99 6.45 -4.01
CA VAL A 61 9.17 7.33 -3.16
C VAL A 61 8.75 8.54 -3.98
N LEU A 62 7.44 8.72 -4.17
CA LEU A 62 6.88 9.86 -4.88
C LEU A 62 6.70 11.04 -3.93
N ALA A 63 6.12 10.76 -2.76
CA ALA A 63 5.86 11.72 -1.71
C ALA A 63 6.28 11.12 -0.37
N THR A 64 7.14 11.82 0.36
CA THR A 64 7.39 11.53 1.78
C THR A 64 6.16 11.90 2.61
N PRO A 65 5.99 11.34 3.83
CA PRO A 65 4.84 11.65 4.69
C PRO A 65 4.61 13.16 4.80
N THR A 66 3.48 13.63 4.27
CA THR A 66 3.08 15.03 4.23
C THR A 66 1.59 15.17 4.55
N SER A 67 1.18 16.33 5.04
CA SER A 67 -0.24 16.71 5.20
C SER A 67 -0.82 17.36 3.93
N ASP A 68 0.02 17.61 2.92
CA ASP A 68 -0.36 18.26 1.67
C ASP A 68 -0.93 17.23 0.66
N LEU A 69 -2.25 17.11 0.66
CA LEU A 69 -2.97 16.24 -0.27
C LEU A 69 -2.71 16.60 -1.74
N GLY A 70 -2.55 17.90 -2.04
CA GLY A 70 -2.35 18.38 -3.41
C GLY A 70 -1.07 17.84 -4.03
N LYS A 71 0.01 17.78 -3.26
CA LYS A 71 1.28 17.14 -3.70
C LYS A 71 1.11 15.66 -3.99
N ILE A 72 0.38 14.94 -3.15
CA ILE A 72 0.14 13.50 -3.31
C ILE A 72 -0.64 13.24 -4.61
N LEU A 73 -1.73 13.97 -4.82
CA LEU A 73 -2.57 13.84 -6.02
C LEU A 73 -1.81 14.22 -7.29
N ALA A 74 -1.01 15.28 -7.26
CA ALA A 74 -0.17 15.68 -8.40
C ALA A 74 0.85 14.59 -8.77
N CYS A 75 1.44 13.91 -7.78
CA CYS A 75 2.36 12.80 -8.03
C CYS A 75 1.69 11.57 -8.67
N MET A 76 0.39 11.36 -8.42
CA MET A 76 -0.37 10.22 -8.96
C MET A 76 -0.66 10.36 -10.45
N HIS A 77 -0.99 11.56 -10.92
CA HIS A 77 -1.36 11.80 -12.32
C HIS A 77 -0.23 11.58 -13.33
N GLY A 78 1.03 11.59 -12.90
CA GLY A 78 2.21 11.46 -13.77
C GLY A 78 2.85 10.06 -13.79
N LEU A 79 2.17 9.05 -13.27
CA LEU A 79 2.76 7.71 -13.13
C LEU A 79 2.62 6.89 -14.40
N GLU A 80 3.75 6.30 -14.81
CA GLU A 80 3.80 5.34 -15.90
C GLU A 80 3.58 3.93 -15.36
N ILE A 81 2.68 3.20 -16.04
CA ILE A 81 2.41 1.79 -15.75
C ILE A 81 3.41 0.93 -16.52
N GLY A 82 4.17 0.08 -15.84
CA GLY A 82 5.08 -0.86 -16.47
C GLY A 82 5.96 -1.63 -15.49
N GLY A 83 6.62 -2.67 -16.01
CA GLY A 83 7.50 -3.55 -15.24
C GLY A 83 6.77 -4.45 -14.25
N GLU A 84 7.54 -5.04 -13.34
CA GLU A 84 7.06 -6.02 -12.36
C GLU A 84 7.05 -5.45 -10.94
N MET A 85 6.06 -5.81 -10.15
CA MET A 85 5.95 -5.38 -8.76
C MET A 85 7.02 -6.03 -7.88
N ASN A 86 7.74 -5.21 -7.12
CA ASN A 86 8.66 -5.67 -6.09
C ASN A 86 8.14 -5.36 -4.69
N LEU A 87 7.28 -6.24 -4.18
CA LEU A 87 6.64 -6.10 -2.88
C LEU A 87 7.66 -5.99 -1.73
N ALA A 88 8.67 -6.85 -1.71
CA ALA A 88 9.66 -6.87 -0.63
C ALA A 88 10.45 -5.56 -0.53
N ALA A 89 10.91 -5.03 -1.67
CA ALA A 89 11.60 -3.75 -1.70
C ALA A 89 10.63 -2.60 -1.35
N GLY A 90 9.39 -2.65 -1.84
CA GLY A 90 8.34 -1.66 -1.55
C GLY A 90 8.13 -1.46 -0.06
N ILE A 91 7.93 -2.57 0.67
CA ILE A 91 7.72 -2.56 2.12
C ILE A 91 8.96 -2.05 2.87
N GLN A 92 10.16 -2.45 2.46
CA GLN A 92 11.39 -1.98 3.09
C GLN A 92 11.58 -0.47 2.91
N VAL A 93 11.40 0.03 1.69
CA VAL A 93 11.49 1.47 1.40
C VAL A 93 10.41 2.26 2.14
N ALA A 94 9.17 1.74 2.22
CA ALA A 94 8.10 2.34 3.02
C ALA A 94 8.51 2.48 4.50
N GLN A 95 9.10 1.42 5.06
CA GLN A 95 9.58 1.43 6.43
C GLN A 95 10.68 2.48 6.64
N LEU A 96 11.61 2.64 5.68
CA LEU A 96 12.63 3.69 5.74
C LEU A 96 12.00 5.09 5.65
N ALA A 97 11.04 5.31 4.76
CA ALA A 97 10.34 6.57 4.63
C ALA A 97 9.61 6.97 5.93
N LEU A 98 9.02 6.00 6.63
CA LEU A 98 8.38 6.23 7.94
C LEU A 98 9.36 6.69 9.02
N LYS A 99 10.66 6.37 8.93
CA LYS A 99 11.67 6.87 9.89
C LYS A 99 11.92 8.37 9.77
N HIS A 100 11.62 8.97 8.61
CA HIS A 100 11.77 10.40 8.34
C HIS A 100 10.52 11.23 8.69
N ARG A 101 9.52 10.64 9.36
CA ARG A 101 8.35 11.38 9.84
C ARG A 101 8.74 12.48 10.82
N GLN A 102 8.06 13.63 10.73
CA GLN A 102 8.32 14.77 11.60
C GLN A 102 7.97 14.46 13.06
N ASN A 103 6.85 13.78 13.30
CA ASN A 103 6.39 13.44 14.63
C ASN A 103 6.62 11.95 14.94
N LYS A 104 7.61 11.65 15.80
CA LYS A 104 7.95 10.27 16.18
C LYS A 104 6.88 9.57 17.02
N LYS A 105 5.93 10.32 17.61
CA LYS A 105 4.80 9.76 18.38
C LYS A 105 3.69 9.20 17.49
N GLN A 106 3.70 9.53 16.18
CA GLN A 106 2.75 8.94 15.24
C GLN A 106 2.94 7.43 15.15
N HIS A 107 1.83 6.70 15.20
CA HIS A 107 1.79 5.28 14.87
C HIS A 107 2.17 5.09 13.40
N GLN A 108 2.93 4.05 13.12
CA GLN A 108 3.43 3.76 11.78
C GLN A 108 2.50 2.77 11.11
N ARG A 109 1.96 3.12 9.95
CA ARG A 109 1.13 2.23 9.14
C ARG A 109 1.63 2.20 7.70
N ILE A 110 1.65 1.02 7.11
CA ILE A 110 1.90 0.81 5.69
C ILE A 110 0.63 0.22 5.09
N ILE A 111 0.12 0.80 4.01
CA ILE A 111 -0.98 0.23 3.23
C ILE A 111 -0.41 -0.19 1.88
N VAL A 112 -0.55 -1.46 1.54
CA VAL A 112 -0.03 -2.03 0.29
C VAL A 112 -1.17 -2.40 -0.63
N PHE A 113 -1.17 -1.81 -1.82
CA PHE A 113 -2.00 -2.25 -2.92
C PHE A 113 -1.26 -3.35 -3.69
N SER A 114 -1.82 -4.55 -3.71
CA SER A 114 -1.24 -5.72 -4.37
C SER A 114 -2.18 -6.19 -5.47
N GLY A 115 -1.91 -5.77 -6.70
CA GLY A 115 -2.74 -6.03 -7.86
C GLY A 115 -2.12 -7.01 -8.87
N SER A 116 -0.85 -7.36 -8.70
CA SER A 116 -0.10 -8.28 -9.55
C SER A 116 0.34 -9.55 -8.79
N PRO A 117 0.82 -10.58 -9.51
CA PRO A 117 1.39 -11.79 -8.90
C PRO A 117 2.60 -11.47 -8.00
N VAL A 118 2.71 -12.17 -6.87
CA VAL A 118 3.82 -12.03 -5.92
C VAL A 118 4.83 -13.16 -6.15
N LYS A 119 5.93 -12.85 -6.84
CA LYS A 119 7.00 -13.81 -7.17
C LYS A 119 7.91 -14.15 -5.98
N HIS A 120 7.83 -13.39 -4.89
CA HIS A 120 8.70 -13.55 -3.73
C HIS A 120 8.39 -14.83 -2.96
N GLU A 121 9.44 -15.45 -2.41
CA GLU A 121 9.28 -16.63 -1.55
C GLU A 121 8.60 -16.28 -0.23
N LYS A 122 7.76 -17.21 0.25
CA LYS A 122 7.07 -17.10 1.55
C LYS A 122 8.03 -16.80 2.72
N LYS A 123 9.20 -17.46 2.76
CA LYS A 123 10.24 -17.25 3.79
C LYS A 123 10.75 -15.80 3.80
N MET A 124 10.90 -15.18 2.63
CA MET A 124 11.35 -13.80 2.52
C MET A 124 10.30 -12.83 3.08
N LEU A 125 9.03 -13.07 2.77
CA LEU A 125 7.91 -12.28 3.28
C LEU A 125 7.78 -12.41 4.81
N GLU A 126 7.90 -13.61 5.36
CA GLU A 126 7.89 -13.83 6.81
C GLU A 126 9.04 -13.10 7.52
N MET A 127 10.24 -13.08 6.93
CA MET A 127 11.37 -12.32 7.48
C MET A 127 11.11 -10.81 7.49
N ILE A 128 10.48 -10.28 6.44
CA ILE A 128 10.07 -8.87 6.37
C ILE A 128 9.00 -8.59 7.41
N GLY A 129 8.02 -9.48 7.55
CA GLY A 129 6.95 -9.33 8.53
C GLY A 129 7.47 -9.25 9.97
N LYS A 130 8.40 -10.15 10.32
CA LYS A 130 9.10 -10.11 11.62
C LYS A 130 9.88 -8.82 11.83
N LYS A 131 10.49 -8.26 10.79
CA LYS A 131 11.18 -6.95 10.85
C LYS A 131 10.21 -5.81 11.10
N LEU A 132 9.06 -5.79 10.43
CA LEU A 132 8.02 -4.77 10.66
C LEU A 132 7.47 -4.83 12.08
N LYS A 133 7.16 -6.05 12.57
CA LYS A 133 6.69 -6.28 13.94
C LYS A 133 7.66 -5.74 14.99
N LYS A 134 8.98 -5.97 14.83
CA LYS A 134 10.01 -5.42 15.72
C LYS A 134 10.06 -3.89 15.75
N ASN A 135 9.62 -3.24 14.66
CA ASN A 135 9.62 -1.77 14.54
C ASN A 135 8.25 -1.15 14.83
N SER A 136 7.30 -1.94 15.35
CA SER A 136 5.92 -1.52 15.64
C SER A 136 5.24 -0.83 14.46
N VAL A 137 5.36 -1.43 13.28
CA VAL A 137 4.72 -0.95 12.04
C VAL A 137 3.52 -1.83 11.74
N ALA A 138 2.33 -1.22 11.64
CA ALA A 138 1.13 -1.87 11.16
C ALA A 138 1.17 -2.02 9.63
N LEU A 139 0.64 -3.13 9.12
CA LEU A 139 0.57 -3.40 7.68
C LEU A 139 -0.88 -3.72 7.31
N ASP A 140 -1.46 -2.95 6.39
CA ASP A 140 -2.71 -3.30 5.74
C ASP A 140 -2.43 -3.70 4.29
N ILE A 141 -3.05 -4.79 3.84
CA ILE A 141 -2.87 -5.33 2.50
C ILE A 141 -4.22 -5.24 1.78
N VAL A 142 -4.27 -4.47 0.70
CA VAL A 142 -5.39 -4.44 -0.24
C VAL A 142 -5.04 -5.40 -1.36
N ASN A 143 -5.60 -6.61 -1.31
CA ASN A 143 -5.42 -7.62 -2.33
C ASN A 143 -6.55 -7.51 -3.36
N PHE A 144 -6.19 -7.24 -4.61
CA PHE A 144 -7.13 -7.14 -5.73
C PHE A 144 -6.54 -7.75 -6.99
N GLY A 145 -7.38 -7.98 -7.99
CA GLY A 145 -7.01 -8.67 -9.23
C GLY A 145 -6.99 -10.19 -9.06
N GLU A 146 -6.44 -10.89 -10.05
CA GLU A 146 -6.44 -12.37 -10.08
C GLU A 146 -5.53 -12.96 -9.01
N ASP A 147 -6.00 -14.07 -8.42
CA ASP A 147 -5.28 -14.83 -7.41
C ASP A 147 -4.47 -15.94 -8.09
N ASP A 148 -3.36 -15.56 -8.72
CA ASP A 148 -2.45 -16.51 -9.35
C ASP A 148 -1.37 -16.99 -8.37
N GLU A 149 -1.06 -18.29 -8.44
CA GLU A 149 0.10 -18.93 -7.79
C GLU A 149 0.18 -18.79 -6.25
N GLY A 150 -0.95 -18.87 -5.55
CA GLY A 150 -0.98 -18.81 -4.08
C GLY A 150 -0.57 -17.44 -3.53
N LYS A 151 -0.83 -16.37 -4.29
CA LYS A 151 -0.63 -14.98 -3.86
C LYS A 151 -1.31 -14.73 -2.50
N THR A 152 -2.56 -15.13 -2.34
CA THR A 152 -3.27 -15.01 -1.06
C THR A 152 -2.54 -15.71 0.08
N GLU A 153 -2.09 -16.96 -0.08
CA GLU A 153 -1.35 -17.68 0.98
C GLU A 153 -0.04 -16.99 1.38
N LYS A 154 0.67 -16.40 0.40
CA LYS A 154 1.91 -15.64 0.63
C LYS A 154 1.64 -14.35 1.40
N LEU A 155 0.57 -13.63 1.06
CA LEU A 155 0.15 -12.40 1.72
C LEU A 155 -0.40 -12.68 3.13
N GLU A 156 -1.14 -13.76 3.33
CA GLU A 156 -1.59 -14.20 4.64
C GLU A 156 -0.43 -14.55 5.56
N ALA A 157 0.60 -15.24 5.03
CA ALA A 157 1.81 -15.53 5.80
C ALA A 157 2.57 -14.26 6.20
N LEU A 158 2.64 -13.27 5.31
CA LEU A 158 3.19 -11.95 5.62
C LEU A 158 2.38 -11.27 6.72
N LEU A 159 1.05 -11.24 6.59
CA LEU A 159 0.14 -10.62 7.54
C LEU A 159 0.29 -11.26 8.93
N ALA A 160 0.28 -12.59 9.01
CA ALA A 160 0.46 -13.33 10.25
C ALA A 160 1.82 -13.04 10.92
N ALA A 161 2.87 -12.84 10.12
CA ALA A 161 4.20 -12.49 10.64
C ALA A 161 4.28 -11.05 11.17
N VAL A 162 3.50 -10.11 10.60
CA VAL A 162 3.44 -8.71 11.06
C VAL A 162 2.49 -8.54 12.25
N ASN A 163 1.35 -9.25 12.24
CA ASN A 163 0.24 -8.94 13.13
C ASN A 163 0.66 -9.01 14.60
N ASN A 164 0.27 -7.96 15.32
CA ASN A 164 0.50 -7.79 16.74
C ASN A 164 -0.73 -7.10 17.32
N ASN A 165 -1.53 -7.83 18.09
CA ASN A 165 -2.78 -7.37 18.68
C ASN A 165 -3.75 -6.73 17.66
N ASP A 166 -4.00 -7.41 16.53
CA ASP A 166 -4.94 -6.98 15.48
C ASP A 166 -4.70 -5.58 14.92
N SER A 167 -3.43 -5.22 14.78
CA SER A 167 -3.03 -3.93 14.20
C SER A 167 -3.01 -3.93 12.66
N SER A 168 -2.99 -5.11 12.05
CA SER A 168 -2.73 -5.33 10.62
C SER A 168 -3.88 -6.10 9.99
N HIS A 169 -4.39 -5.64 8.85
CA HIS A 169 -5.55 -6.23 8.20
C HIS A 169 -5.28 -6.56 6.73
N MET A 170 -6.04 -7.51 6.18
CA MET A 170 -6.04 -7.77 4.75
C MET A 170 -7.47 -7.67 4.23
N VAL A 171 -7.63 -6.93 3.14
CA VAL A 171 -8.90 -6.72 2.46
C VAL A 171 -8.78 -7.34 1.07
N HIS A 172 -9.66 -8.30 0.79
CA HIS A 172 -9.81 -8.87 -0.54
C HIS A 172 -10.87 -8.11 -1.32
N VAL A 173 -10.47 -7.52 -2.44
CA VAL A 173 -11.37 -6.82 -3.33
C VAL A 173 -11.64 -7.72 -4.55
N PRO A 174 -12.88 -8.21 -4.72
CA PRO A 174 -13.24 -9.00 -5.89
C PRO A 174 -13.27 -8.11 -7.15
N PRO A 175 -13.04 -8.68 -8.35
CA PRO A 175 -13.19 -7.94 -9.60
C PRO A 175 -14.64 -7.48 -9.79
N GLY A 176 -14.84 -6.24 -10.19
CA GLY A 176 -16.17 -5.68 -10.43
C GLY A 176 -16.17 -4.16 -10.62
N PRO A 177 -17.22 -3.61 -11.26
CA PRO A 177 -17.26 -2.21 -11.68
C PRO A 177 -17.25 -1.19 -10.54
N ASN A 178 -17.66 -1.56 -9.31
CA ASN A 178 -17.75 -0.65 -8.16
C ASN A 178 -16.77 -1.02 -7.01
N ALA A 179 -15.87 -1.99 -7.19
CA ALA A 179 -15.35 -2.73 -6.03
C ALA A 179 -14.19 -2.05 -5.27
N LEU A 180 -13.36 -1.21 -5.90
CA LEU A 180 -12.10 -0.77 -5.26
C LEU A 180 -12.29 0.35 -4.23
N SER A 181 -13.04 1.40 -4.57
CA SER A 181 -13.27 2.52 -3.65
C SER A 181 -14.30 2.20 -2.55
N ASP A 182 -15.35 1.45 -2.88
CA ASP A 182 -16.45 1.18 -1.96
C ASP A 182 -16.09 0.16 -0.86
N VAL A 183 -15.11 -0.73 -1.13
CA VAL A 183 -14.66 -1.76 -0.16
C VAL A 183 -13.63 -1.20 0.83
N LEU A 184 -13.09 0.00 0.59
CA LEU A 184 -12.04 0.61 1.40
C LEU A 184 -12.56 1.63 2.43
N ILE A 185 -13.86 1.91 2.46
CA ILE A 185 -14.53 2.82 3.42
C ILE A 185 -14.99 2.08 4.66
#